data_AF-A0A7S2AZS3-F1
#
_entry.id   AF-A0A7S2AZS3-F1
#
_cell.length_a   1.000
_cell.length_b   1.000
_cell.length_c   1.000
_cell.angle_alpha   90.00
_cell.angle_beta   90.00
_cell.angle_gamma   90.00
#
_symmetry.space_group_name_H-M   'P 1'
#
loop_
_entity.id
_entity.type
_entity.pdbx_description
1 polymer ?
#
loop_
_entity_poly.entity_id
_entity_poly.type
_entity_poly.pdbx_seq_one_letter_code
_entity_poly.pdbx_strand_id
1 'polypeptide(L)'
;HVGITWELENVLRSIDSTTAAHYWDYTREAAEGISWYDSPYFDDDWFGSNSASSTEHMITEGRWAYLPVMESARGYSNITNPYGLLRSPWNTDSTPYVMRHNTTLWNFADGNSDFPTCSEFQSTAEDDWIGTMFNRLNGLLHGPVHLMIGGHWGWSDKWESYMKDLSSTDVFLLFAKYL
;
A
#
# COMPACT_ATOMS: atom_id res chain seq x y z
N HIS A 1 2.15 13.28 -3.33
CA HIS A 1 1.07 12.83 -2.42
C HIS A 1 0.04 13.93 -2.16
N VAL A 2 0.40 15.04 -1.51
CA VAL A 2 -0.55 16.12 -1.14
C VAL A 2 -1.43 16.62 -2.31
N GLY A 3 -0.84 16.89 -3.48
CA GLY A 3 -1.60 17.34 -4.66
C GLY A 3 -2.65 16.33 -5.14
N ILE A 4 -2.32 15.03 -5.17
CA ILE A 4 -3.25 13.97 -5.58
C ILE A 4 -4.37 13.80 -4.56
N THR A 5 -4.07 13.88 -3.26
CA THR A 5 -5.11 13.86 -2.22
C THR A 5 -6.07 15.03 -2.36
N TRP A 6 -5.56 16.21 -2.71
CA TRP A 6 -6.40 17.40 -2.94
C TRP A 6 -7.26 17.26 -4.20
N GLU A 7 -6.74 16.68 -5.28
CA GLU A 7 -7.52 16.36 -6.47
C GLU A 7 -8.67 15.39 -6.15
N LEU A 8 -8.39 14.32 -5.40
CA LEU A 8 -9.41 13.38 -4.93
C LEU A 8 -10.47 14.10 -4.07
N GLU A 9 -10.05 14.93 -3.12
CA GLU A 9 -10.98 15.72 -2.29
C GLU A 9 -11.88 16.63 -3.14
N ASN A 10 -11.32 17.31 -4.14
CA ASN A 10 -12.09 18.16 -5.05
C ASN A 10 -13.12 17.35 -5.86
N VAL A 11 -12.77 16.15 -6.30
CA VAL A 11 -13.72 15.24 -6.97
C VAL A 11 -14.83 14.82 -6.01
N LEU A 12 -14.51 14.43 -4.78
CA LEU A 12 -15.52 14.07 -3.78
C LEU A 12 -16.46 15.24 -3.48
N ARG A 13 -15.92 16.45 -3.31
CA ARG A 13 -16.71 17.68 -3.08
C ARG A 13 -17.56 18.12 -4.26
N SER A 14 -17.19 17.72 -5.48
CA SER A 14 -18.03 17.97 -6.66
C SER A 14 -19.33 17.17 -6.66
N ILE A 15 -19.36 16.06 -5.90
CA ILE A 15 -20.54 15.21 -5.70
C ILE A 15 -21.30 15.67 -4.44
N ASP A 16 -20.59 15.84 -3.32
CA ASP A 16 -21.14 16.31 -2.05
C ASP A 16 -20.18 17.29 -1.38
N SER A 17 -20.52 18.58 -1.37
CA SER A 17 -19.66 19.62 -0.82
C SER A 17 -19.40 19.52 0.69
N THR A 18 -20.15 18.68 1.42
CA THR A 18 -19.95 18.46 2.87
C THR A 18 -18.88 17.42 3.18
N THR A 19 -18.37 16.73 2.16
CA THR A 19 -17.35 15.69 2.32
C THR A 19 -15.91 16.23 2.26
N ALA A 20 -14.96 15.37 2.63
CA ALA A 20 -13.52 15.60 2.53
C ALA A 20 -12.79 14.27 2.25
N ALA A 21 -11.50 14.35 1.91
CA ALA A 21 -10.68 13.14 1.88
C ALA A 21 -10.50 12.61 3.31
N HIS A 22 -11.07 11.43 3.59
CA HIS A 22 -10.87 10.75 4.87
C HIS A 22 -9.46 10.15 4.96
N TYR A 23 -8.92 10.10 6.16
CA TYR A 23 -7.64 9.48 6.46
C TYR A 23 -7.81 8.42 7.54
N TRP A 24 -6.93 7.42 7.50
CA TRP A 24 -6.77 6.44 8.56
C TRP A 24 -5.54 6.83 9.39
N ASP A 25 -5.76 7.05 10.68
CA ASP A 25 -4.69 7.30 11.64
C ASP A 25 -4.22 5.98 12.27
N TYR A 26 -3.35 5.26 11.55
CA TYR A 26 -2.79 4.00 12.04
C TYR A 26 -1.88 4.16 13.26
N THR A 27 -1.49 5.39 13.62
CA THR A 27 -0.69 5.63 14.83
C THR A 27 -1.50 5.40 16.11
N ARG A 28 -2.84 5.51 16.04
CA ARG A 28 -3.74 5.13 17.14
C ARG A 28 -3.76 3.63 17.38
N GLU A 29 -3.88 2.85 16.32
CA GLU A 29 -3.84 1.39 16.41
C GLU A 29 -2.50 0.90 16.94
N ALA A 30 -1.40 1.52 16.47
CA ALA A 30 -0.07 1.29 17.02
C ALA A 30 -0.01 1.56 18.54
N ALA A 31 -0.61 2.67 19.00
CA ALA A 31 -0.66 3.01 20.42
C ALA A 31 -1.53 2.06 21.26
N GLU A 32 -2.53 1.44 20.65
CA GLU A 32 -3.41 0.43 21.26
C GLU A 32 -2.81 -0.99 21.20
N GLY A 33 -1.68 -1.17 20.51
CA GLY A 33 -1.03 -2.47 20.32
C GLY A 33 -1.81 -3.39 19.38
N ILE A 34 -2.66 -2.82 18.53
CA ILE A 34 -3.41 -3.56 17.52
C ILE A 34 -2.45 -3.89 16.37
N SER A 35 -2.31 -5.18 16.07
CA SER A 35 -1.56 -5.62 14.90
C SER A 35 -2.24 -5.10 13.64
N TRP A 36 -1.45 -4.63 12.68
CA TRP A 36 -1.98 -3.96 11.50
C TRP A 36 -3.01 -4.79 10.73
N TYR A 37 -2.80 -6.11 10.65
CA TYR A 37 -3.68 -7.05 9.95
C TYR A 37 -4.99 -7.35 10.69
N ASP A 38 -5.06 -7.01 11.97
CA ASP A 38 -6.27 -7.11 12.80
C ASP A 38 -7.04 -5.77 12.86
N SER A 39 -6.63 -4.78 12.06
CA SER A 39 -7.33 -3.50 11.99
C SER A 39 -8.79 -3.69 11.53
N PRO A 40 -9.77 -3.05 12.19
CA PRO A 40 -11.18 -3.12 11.80
C PRO A 40 -11.45 -2.53 10.41
N TYR A 41 -10.51 -1.76 9.85
CA TYR A 41 -10.63 -1.26 8.49
C TYR A 41 -10.55 -2.37 7.42
N PHE A 42 -10.04 -3.55 7.79
CA PHE A 42 -10.02 -4.73 6.92
C PHE A 42 -11.26 -5.61 7.04
N ASP A 43 -12.25 -5.21 7.85
CA ASP A 43 -13.54 -5.88 7.89
C ASP A 43 -14.36 -5.61 6.61
N ASP A 44 -15.28 -6.51 6.31
CA ASP A 44 -16.17 -6.44 5.14
C ASP A 44 -17.12 -5.23 5.16
N ASP A 45 -17.39 -4.66 6.32
CA ASP A 45 -18.18 -3.42 6.46
C ASP A 45 -17.37 -2.16 6.08
N TRP A 46 -16.04 -2.29 5.99
CA TRP A 46 -15.11 -1.22 5.64
C TRP A 46 -14.44 -1.47 4.29
N PHE A 47 -13.18 -1.88 4.27
CA PHE A 47 -12.38 -1.96 3.05
C PHE A 47 -12.12 -3.39 2.59
N GLY A 48 -12.66 -4.39 3.30
CA GLY A 48 -12.43 -5.81 3.02
C GLY A 48 -11.01 -6.25 3.36
N SER A 49 -10.77 -7.56 3.29
CA SER A 49 -9.57 -8.22 3.79
C SER A 49 -8.24 -7.53 3.39
N ASN A 50 -7.25 -7.56 4.29
CA ASN A 50 -5.87 -7.15 4.00
C ASN A 50 -5.13 -8.10 3.06
N SER A 51 -5.64 -9.33 2.88
CA SER A 51 -5.08 -10.32 1.98
C SER A 51 -6.25 -11.05 1.34
N ALA A 52 -6.62 -10.63 0.13
CA ALA A 52 -7.79 -11.18 -0.52
C ALA A 52 -7.54 -12.63 -0.95
N SER A 53 -8.52 -13.50 -0.72
CA SER A 53 -8.43 -14.93 -1.04
C SER A 53 -8.70 -15.25 -2.52
N SER A 54 -9.01 -14.23 -3.33
CA SER A 54 -9.15 -14.41 -4.77
C SER A 54 -7.80 -14.80 -5.37
N THR A 55 -7.81 -15.63 -6.41
CA THR A 55 -6.59 -16.08 -7.10
C THR A 55 -5.73 -14.90 -7.57
N GLU A 56 -6.40 -13.82 -7.94
CA GLU A 56 -5.80 -12.60 -8.50
C GLU A 56 -5.55 -11.54 -7.43
N HIS A 57 -5.75 -11.88 -6.14
CA HIS A 57 -5.59 -10.99 -4.98
C HIS A 57 -6.39 -9.67 -5.06
N MET A 58 -7.41 -9.64 -5.92
CA MET A 58 -8.39 -8.58 -6.01
C MET A 58 -9.25 -8.54 -4.75
N ILE A 59 -9.55 -7.32 -4.29
CA ILE A 59 -10.48 -7.08 -3.18
C ILE A 59 -11.90 -7.47 -3.60
N THR A 60 -12.51 -8.44 -2.90
CA THR A 60 -13.85 -8.97 -3.19
C THR A 60 -14.93 -8.58 -2.18
N GLU A 61 -14.54 -8.12 -0.99
CA GLU A 61 -15.44 -7.61 0.05
C GLU A 61 -15.16 -6.13 0.38
N GLY A 62 -16.02 -5.50 1.17
CA GLY A 62 -15.87 -4.08 1.52
C GLY A 62 -16.48 -3.10 0.52
N ARG A 63 -16.46 -1.82 0.91
CA ARG A 63 -16.91 -0.70 0.07
C ARG A 63 -16.17 -0.57 -1.25
N TRP A 64 -14.95 -1.09 -1.33
CA TRP A 64 -14.10 -1.04 -2.53
C TRP A 64 -13.98 -2.40 -3.23
N ALA A 65 -14.88 -3.34 -2.92
CA ALA A 65 -14.97 -4.60 -3.64
C ALA A 65 -15.06 -4.37 -5.15
N TYR A 66 -14.23 -5.08 -5.92
CA TYR A 66 -14.15 -4.98 -7.37
C TYR A 66 -13.89 -3.56 -7.90
N LEU A 67 -13.21 -2.70 -7.14
CA LEU A 67 -12.83 -1.35 -7.61
C LEU A 67 -11.94 -1.46 -8.86
N PRO A 68 -12.41 -1.01 -10.04
CA PRO A 68 -11.64 -1.16 -11.26
C PRO A 68 -10.48 -0.16 -11.33
N VAL A 69 -9.41 -0.60 -11.98
CA VAL A 69 -8.35 0.27 -12.48
C VAL A 69 -8.70 0.65 -13.91
N MET A 70 -8.49 1.90 -14.31
CA MET A 70 -8.79 2.35 -15.67
C MET A 70 -8.02 1.52 -16.70
N GLU A 71 -8.77 0.81 -17.54
CA GLU A 71 -8.26 0.07 -18.68
C GLU A 71 -8.07 0.98 -19.90
N SER A 72 -7.23 0.55 -20.87
CA SER A 72 -6.94 1.32 -22.08
C SER A 72 -6.49 2.76 -21.79
N ALA A 73 -5.78 2.97 -20.68
CA ALA A 73 -5.47 4.28 -20.12
C ALA A 73 -4.44 5.07 -20.95
N ARG A 74 -3.87 4.50 -22.02
CA ARG A 74 -2.88 5.17 -22.89
C ARG A 74 -3.40 6.43 -23.58
N GLY A 75 -4.73 6.54 -23.75
CA GLY A 75 -5.36 7.77 -24.23
C GLY A 75 -5.52 8.87 -23.17
N TYR A 76 -5.40 8.49 -21.89
CA TYR A 76 -5.53 9.37 -20.73
C TYR A 76 -4.17 9.76 -20.13
N SER A 77 -3.24 8.81 -20.04
CA SER A 77 -1.91 8.96 -19.45
C SER A 77 -0.85 8.30 -20.32
N ASN A 78 0.31 8.97 -20.49
CA ASN A 78 1.50 8.36 -21.12
C ASN A 78 2.20 7.35 -20.18
N ILE A 79 1.80 7.29 -18.91
CA ILE A 79 2.35 6.39 -17.90
C ILE A 79 1.28 5.34 -17.61
N THR A 80 1.52 4.12 -18.08
CA THR A 80 0.70 2.93 -17.84
C THR A 80 1.61 1.74 -17.61
N ASN A 81 1.06 0.63 -17.10
CA ASN A 81 1.76 -0.64 -17.14
C ASN A 81 1.79 -1.24 -18.57
N PRO A 82 2.49 -2.38 -18.80
CA PRO A 82 2.59 -3.01 -20.12
C PRO A 82 1.24 -3.40 -20.74
N TYR A 83 0.22 -3.64 -19.91
CA TYR A 83 -1.13 -3.99 -20.32
C TYR A 83 -2.02 -2.77 -20.61
N GLY A 84 -1.51 -1.56 -20.40
CA GLY A 84 -2.26 -0.32 -20.64
C GLY A 84 -3.23 0.05 -19.52
N LEU A 85 -3.06 -0.51 -18.32
CA LEU A 85 -3.79 -0.10 -17.12
C LEU A 85 -3.20 1.19 -16.54
N LEU A 86 -4.03 2.04 -15.93
CA LEU A 86 -3.58 3.21 -15.15
C LEU A 86 -2.96 2.76 -13.82
N ARG A 87 -1.76 2.21 -13.91
CA ARG A 87 -0.97 1.65 -12.82
C ARG A 87 0.51 1.95 -13.05
N SER A 88 1.32 1.88 -11.99
CA SER A 88 2.76 2.05 -12.08
C SER A 88 3.37 1.19 -13.20
N PRO A 89 4.28 1.73 -14.03
CA PRO A 89 4.85 1.00 -15.18
C PRO A 89 5.56 -0.32 -14.83
N TRP A 90 6.11 -0.38 -13.61
CA TRP A 90 6.83 -1.52 -13.04
C TRP A 90 5.91 -2.58 -12.43
N ASN A 91 4.62 -2.31 -12.28
CA ASN A 91 3.66 -3.33 -11.88
C ASN A 91 3.15 -4.07 -13.13
N THR A 92 3.74 -5.22 -13.41
CA THR A 92 3.47 -6.05 -14.60
C THR A 92 2.29 -7.00 -14.42
N ASP A 93 1.38 -6.73 -13.50
CA ASP A 93 0.15 -7.50 -13.32
C ASP A 93 -0.96 -7.00 -14.26
N SER A 94 -1.68 -7.91 -14.90
CA SER A 94 -2.74 -7.61 -15.88
C SER A 94 -4.15 -7.53 -15.30
N THR A 95 -4.33 -7.72 -14.00
CA THR A 95 -5.63 -7.72 -13.34
C THR A 95 -6.17 -6.28 -13.28
N PRO A 96 -7.34 -5.98 -13.86
CA PRO A 96 -7.87 -4.61 -13.99
C PRO A 96 -8.59 -4.11 -12.74
N TYR A 97 -8.18 -4.55 -11.55
CA TYR A 97 -8.81 -4.19 -10.26
C TYR A 97 -7.76 -3.79 -9.21
N VAL A 98 -8.21 -3.15 -8.14
CA VAL A 98 -7.36 -2.94 -6.96
C VAL A 98 -7.19 -4.26 -6.21
N MET A 99 -5.96 -4.50 -5.75
CA MET A 99 -5.51 -5.77 -5.19
C MET A 99 -4.76 -5.53 -3.88
N ARG A 100 -4.70 -6.56 -3.03
CA ARG A 100 -3.95 -6.57 -1.77
C ARG A 100 -3.42 -7.96 -1.46
N HIS A 101 -2.22 -8.00 -0.90
CA HIS A 101 -1.62 -9.21 -0.40
C HIS A 101 -0.73 -8.87 0.80
N ASN A 102 -0.80 -9.66 1.86
CA ASN A 102 -0.05 -9.39 3.09
C ASN A 102 1.39 -9.93 3.08
N THR A 103 1.90 -10.39 1.94
CA THR A 103 3.29 -10.81 1.82
C THR A 103 3.96 -10.17 0.61
N THR A 104 5.25 -9.91 0.73
CA THR A 104 6.14 -9.45 -0.35
C THR A 104 7.30 -10.44 -0.44
N LEU A 105 7.52 -11.05 -1.61
CA LEU A 105 8.56 -12.08 -1.80
C LEU A 105 8.47 -13.19 -0.73
N TRP A 106 7.27 -13.71 -0.45
CA TRP A 106 6.99 -14.69 0.62
C TRP A 106 7.25 -14.22 2.06
N ASN A 107 7.78 -13.02 2.26
CA ASN A 107 7.96 -12.44 3.58
C ASN A 107 6.68 -11.72 4.02
N PHE A 108 6.15 -12.09 5.19
CA PHE A 108 4.97 -11.46 5.74
C PHE A 108 5.25 -9.97 6.01
N ALA A 109 4.40 -9.10 5.46
CA ALA A 109 4.48 -7.66 5.64
C ALA A 109 5.86 -7.04 5.31
N ASP A 110 6.64 -7.69 4.45
CA ASP A 110 8.06 -7.36 4.21
C ASP A 110 8.90 -7.23 5.50
N GLY A 111 8.58 -8.02 6.52
CA GLY A 111 9.24 -8.00 7.82
C GLY A 111 8.76 -6.88 8.77
N ASN A 112 7.78 -6.07 8.37
CA ASN A 112 7.21 -5.03 9.21
C ASN A 112 6.11 -5.62 10.09
N SER A 113 6.36 -5.76 11.38
CA SER A 113 5.39 -6.34 12.32
C SER A 113 4.32 -5.35 12.75
N ASP A 114 4.66 -4.06 12.84
CA ASP A 114 3.85 -3.06 13.52
C ASP A 114 3.73 -1.77 12.70
N PHE A 115 2.64 -1.02 12.94
CA PHE A 115 2.51 0.32 12.38
C PHE A 115 3.47 1.31 13.03
N PRO A 116 3.95 2.31 12.28
CA PRO A 116 4.73 3.40 12.86
C PRO A 116 3.94 4.15 13.94
N THR A 117 4.63 4.46 15.03
CA THR A 117 4.07 5.02 16.27
C THR A 117 3.99 6.54 16.26
N CYS A 118 3.11 7.11 17.11
CA CYS A 118 3.05 8.55 17.33
C CYS A 118 4.41 9.17 17.69
N SER A 119 5.21 8.47 18.51
CA SER A 119 6.54 8.93 18.92
C SER A 119 7.52 9.04 17.76
N GLU A 120 7.44 8.15 16.77
CA GLU A 120 8.31 8.20 15.59
C GLU A 120 7.94 9.37 14.67
N PHE A 121 6.63 9.64 14.51
CA PHE A 121 6.16 10.83 13.82
C PHE A 121 6.57 12.12 14.52
N GLN A 122 6.41 12.19 15.85
CA GLN A 122 6.81 13.35 16.63
C GLN A 122 8.31 13.60 16.50
N SER A 123 9.13 12.57 16.72
CA SER A 123 10.59 12.66 16.60
C SER A 123 11.02 13.14 15.20
N THR A 124 10.35 12.66 14.15
CA THR A 124 10.60 13.12 12.78
C THR A 124 10.15 14.57 12.55
N ALA A 125 9.07 15.00 13.19
CA ALA A 125 8.58 16.38 13.08
C ALA A 125 9.47 17.40 13.81
N GLU A 126 10.26 16.94 14.78
CA GLU A 126 11.23 17.73 15.54
C GLU A 126 12.59 17.89 14.82
N ASP A 127 12.79 17.25 13.66
CA ASP A 127 14.01 17.43 12.86
C ASP A 127 14.14 18.86 12.31
N ASP A 128 15.34 19.45 12.43
CA ASP A 128 15.62 20.82 11.99
C ASP A 128 15.70 21.00 10.47
N TRP A 129 15.86 19.91 9.71
CA TRP A 129 15.99 19.95 8.26
C TRP A 129 14.83 19.25 7.56
N ILE A 130 14.11 20.02 6.74
CA ILE A 130 12.97 19.54 5.96
C ILE A 130 13.30 18.34 5.05
N GLY A 131 14.54 18.20 4.60
CA GLY A 131 14.94 17.04 3.80
C GLY A 131 14.99 15.74 4.61
N THR A 132 15.44 15.79 5.87
CA THR A 132 15.37 14.64 6.78
C THR A 132 13.93 14.29 7.07
N MET A 133 13.10 15.31 7.38
CA MET A 133 11.68 15.12 7.61
C MET A 133 11.03 14.42 6.42
N PHE A 134 11.24 14.91 5.19
CA PHE A 134 10.66 14.30 3.99
C PHE A 134 11.20 12.91 3.72
N ASN A 135 12.49 12.66 3.93
CA ASN A 135 13.04 11.31 3.76
C ASN A 135 12.40 10.32 4.74
N ARG A 136 12.30 10.68 6.03
CA ARG A 136 11.72 9.82 7.08
C ARG A 136 10.21 9.65 6.92
N LEU A 137 9.47 10.74 6.73
CA LEU A 137 8.01 10.68 6.55
C LEU A 137 7.63 9.82 5.35
N ASN A 138 8.27 10.02 4.19
CA ASN A 138 7.92 9.24 2.99
C ASN A 138 8.52 7.84 3.01
N GLY A 139 9.76 7.68 3.47
CA GLY A 139 10.49 6.42 3.38
C GLY A 139 10.18 5.47 4.54
N LEU A 140 10.32 5.94 5.78
CA LEU A 140 10.25 5.12 6.99
C LEU A 140 8.82 5.01 7.55
N LEU A 141 8.06 6.10 7.56
CA LEU A 141 6.79 6.15 8.28
C LEU A 141 5.58 5.87 7.39
N HIS A 142 5.63 6.19 6.10
CA HIS A 142 4.57 5.86 5.14
C HIS A 142 4.93 4.69 4.22
N GLY A 143 6.20 4.58 3.82
CA GLY A 143 6.66 3.57 2.86
C GLY A 143 6.31 2.14 3.25
N PRO A 144 6.56 1.69 4.49
CA PRO A 144 6.27 0.33 4.91
C PRO A 144 4.78 -0.04 4.81
N VAL A 145 3.87 0.88 5.08
CA VAL A 145 2.42 0.64 5.00
C VAL A 145 2.00 0.16 3.61
N HIS A 146 2.63 0.69 2.55
CA HIS A 146 2.40 0.21 1.19
C HIS A 146 2.86 -1.24 0.96
N LEU A 147 3.97 -1.63 1.56
CA LEU A 147 4.53 -2.98 1.44
C LEU A 147 3.74 -4.00 2.26
N MET A 148 3.28 -3.58 3.45
CA MET A 148 2.46 -4.39 4.35
C MET A 148 1.12 -4.77 3.71
N ILE A 149 0.47 -3.83 3.02
CA ILE A 149 -0.90 -3.98 2.50
C ILE A 149 -0.92 -4.38 1.02
N GLY A 150 0.00 -3.84 0.21
CA GLY A 150 0.00 -4.02 -1.24
C GLY A 150 0.56 -5.38 -1.67
N GLY A 151 1.64 -5.81 -1.03
CA GLY A 151 2.27 -7.10 -1.25
C GLY A 151 2.74 -7.38 -2.68
N HIS A 152 3.10 -8.64 -2.90
CA HIS A 152 3.55 -9.22 -4.15
C HIS A 152 3.17 -10.72 -4.19
N TRP A 153 2.73 -11.24 -5.34
CA TRP A 153 2.50 -12.67 -5.61
C TRP A 153 3.02 -13.11 -6.99
N GLY A 154 2.90 -14.40 -7.30
CA GLY A 154 3.35 -14.95 -8.59
C GLY A 154 4.81 -15.43 -8.62
N TRP A 155 5.46 -15.53 -7.46
CA TRP A 155 6.78 -16.15 -7.32
C TRP A 155 6.68 -17.66 -7.18
N SER A 156 7.71 -18.37 -7.64
CA SER A 156 7.82 -19.81 -7.38
C SER A 156 8.01 -20.08 -5.88
N ASP A 157 7.33 -21.11 -5.37
CA ASP A 157 7.48 -21.63 -4.00
C ASP A 157 8.94 -21.98 -3.65
N LYS A 158 9.80 -22.22 -4.65
CA LYS A 158 11.24 -22.46 -4.45
C LYS A 158 11.95 -21.29 -3.75
N TRP A 159 11.41 -20.08 -3.87
CA TRP A 159 11.94 -18.90 -3.20
C TRP A 159 11.47 -18.77 -1.75
N GLU A 160 10.41 -19.47 -1.34
CA GLU A 160 9.81 -19.34 -0.01
C GLU A 160 10.82 -19.67 1.09
N SER A 161 11.53 -20.79 0.98
CA SER A 161 12.54 -21.18 1.99
C SER A 161 13.73 -20.23 2.01
N TYR A 162 14.16 -19.74 0.84
CA TYR A 162 15.27 -18.80 0.74
C TYR A 162 14.93 -17.44 1.34
N MET A 163 13.71 -16.96 1.13
CA MET A 163 13.25 -15.67 1.65
C MET A 163 13.00 -15.71 3.15
N LYS A 164 12.56 -16.84 3.72
CA LYS A 164 12.44 -17.04 5.18
C LYS A 164 13.78 -16.95 5.92
N ASP A 165 14.88 -17.32 5.25
CA ASP A 165 16.24 -17.28 5.82
C ASP A 165 16.91 -15.90 5.68
N LEU A 166 16.33 -15.00 4.86
CA LEU A 166 16.85 -13.67 4.61
C LEU A 166 16.27 -12.66 5.61
N SER A 167 17.09 -12.28 6.60
CA SER A 167 16.73 -11.35 7.68
C SER A 167 16.91 -9.86 7.35
N SER A 168 17.20 -9.50 6.10
CA SER A 168 17.54 -8.13 5.71
C SER A 168 16.44 -7.47 4.90
N THR A 169 16.00 -6.30 5.36
CA THR A 169 15.13 -5.34 4.66
C THR A 169 15.72 -4.82 3.34
N ASP A 170 17.03 -5.02 3.09
CA ASP A 170 17.70 -4.57 1.86
C ASP A 170 17.49 -5.54 0.69
N VAL A 171 17.01 -6.76 0.97
CA VAL A 171 16.69 -7.77 -0.03
C VAL A 171 15.60 -7.26 -0.98
N PHE A 172 14.58 -6.55 -0.47
CA PHE A 172 13.56 -5.93 -1.30
C PHE A 172 14.16 -4.96 -2.34
N LEU A 173 15.04 -4.04 -1.94
CA LEU A 173 15.66 -3.07 -2.87
C LEU A 173 16.63 -3.72 -3.86
N LEU A 174 17.23 -4.85 -3.49
CA LEU A 174 18.11 -5.64 -4.36
C LEU A 174 17.30 -6.44 -5.39
N PHE A 175 16.22 -7.10 -4.98
CA PHE A 175 15.40 -7.94 -5.86
C PHE A 175 14.38 -7.14 -6.69
N ALA A 176 13.92 -5.98 -6.21
CA ALA A 176 13.09 -5.05 -6.99
C ALA A 176 13.82 -4.47 -8.21
N LYS A 177 15.15 -4.57 -8.28
CA LYS A 177 15.96 -4.20 -9.47
C LYS A 177 16.01 -5.29 -10.54
N TYR A 178 15.61 -6.52 -10.20
CA TYR A 178 15.53 -7.65 -11.14
C TYR A 178 14.09 -7.89 -11.62
N LEU A 179 13.15 -7.03 -11.23
CA LEU A 179 11.79 -6.91 -11.75
C LEU A 179 11.75 -5.98 -12.98
#